data_AF-A0A7Y6E138-F1
#
_entry.id   AF-A0A7Y6E138-F1
#
_cell.length_a   1.000
_cell.length_b   1.000
_cell.length_c   1.000
_cell.angle_alpha   90.00
_cell.angle_beta   90.00
_cell.angle_gamma   90.00
#
_symmetry.space_group_name_H-M   'P 1'
#
loop_
_entity.id
_entity.type
_entity.pdbx_description
1 polymer ?
#
loop_
_entity_poly.entity_id
_entity_poly.type
_entity_poly.pdbx_seq_one_letter_code
_entity_poly.pdbx_strand_id
1 'polypeptide(L)' 'MAENTDTAPIVVGVEDNEAGHRAVDWAADEAARRGARLLLVHALEWPAAADRE' A
#
# COMPACT_ATOMS: atom_id res chain seq x y z
N MET A 1 12.70 15.89 18.13
CA MET A 1 12.66 14.41 18.01
C MET A 1 12.19 14.13 16.59
N ALA A 2 13.10 14.04 15.62
CA ALA A 2 12.70 13.58 14.29
C ALA A 2 12.36 12.09 14.42
N GLU A 3 11.13 11.72 14.09
CA GLU A 3 10.73 10.32 14.06
C GLU A 3 11.58 9.61 13.01
N ASN A 4 12.15 8.46 13.39
CA ASN A 4 13.11 7.73 12.55
C ASN A 4 12.33 6.99 11.46
N THR A 5 11.87 7.72 10.44
CA THR A 5 11.06 7.22 9.31
C THR A 5 11.76 6.15 8.49
N ASP A 6 13.06 5.94 8.71
CA ASP A 6 13.86 4.93 8.04
C ASP A 6 13.27 3.52 8.20
N THR A 7 12.56 3.24 9.30
CA THR A 7 11.87 1.95 9.53
C THR A 7 10.35 2.05 9.50
N ALA A 8 9.80 3.21 9.09
CA ALA A 8 8.35 3.37 8.96
C ALA A 8 7.81 2.38 7.91
N PRO A 9 6.61 1.79 8.14
CA PRO A 9 6.05 0.84 7.19
C PRO A 9 5.85 1.46 5.81
N ILE A 10 6.16 0.68 4.77
CA ILE A 10 5.81 1.03 3.40
C ILE A 10 4.42 0.48 3.13
N VAL A 11 3.49 1.35 2.70
CA VAL A 11 2.13 0.99 2.32
C VAL A 11 2.03 1.05 0.80
N VAL A 12 1.53 -0.01 0.18
CA VAL A 12 1.33 -0.08 -1.26
C VAL A 12 -0.09 -0.54 -1.59
N GLY A 13 -0.71 0.18 -2.53
CA GLY A 13 -1.98 -0.22 -3.14
C GLY A 13 -1.78 -1.37 -4.12
N VAL A 14 -2.61 -2.40 -4.03
CA VAL A 14 -2.55 -3.58 -4.90
C VAL A 14 -3.76 -3.59 -5.82
N GLU A 15 -3.52 -3.69 -7.11
CA GLU A 15 -4.52 -3.87 -8.15
C GLU A 15 -4.02 -4.92 -9.15
N ASP A 16 -4.92 -5.70 -9.73
CA ASP A 16 -4.58 -6.72 -10.73
C ASP A 16 -4.33 -6.08 -12.11
N ASN A 17 -3.23 -5.34 -12.20
CA ASN A 17 -2.74 -4.74 -13.42
C ASN A 17 -1.22 -4.56 -13.36
N GLU A 18 -0.62 -4.25 -14.51
CA GLU A 18 0.83 -4.12 -14.63
C GLU A 18 1.42 -3.02 -13.73
N ALA A 19 0.69 -1.92 -13.53
CA ALA A 19 1.15 -0.84 -12.66
C ALA A 19 1.14 -1.25 -11.18
N GLY A 20 0.11 -2.00 -10.76
CA GLY A 20 0.00 -2.58 -9.43
C GLY A 20 1.12 -3.58 -9.14
N HIS A 21 1.42 -4.47 -10.09
CA HIS A 21 2.55 -5.41 -9.96
C HIS A 21 3.89 -4.68 -9.78
N ARG A 22 4.19 -3.69 -10.63
CA ARG A 22 5.43 -2.89 -10.51
C ARG A 22 5.50 -2.11 -9.19
N ALA A 23 4.36 -1.62 -8.68
CA ALA A 23 4.31 -0.92 -7.40
C ALA A 23 4.65 -1.86 -6.24
N VAL A 24 4.14 -3.10 -6.27
CA VAL A 24 4.44 -4.12 -5.26
C VAL A 24 5.92 -4.51 -5.31
N ASP A 25 6.49 -4.72 -6.49
CA ASP A 25 7.92 -5.05 -6.65
C ASP A 25 8.80 -3.96 -6.03
N TRP A 26 8.56 -2.70 -6.39
CA TRP A 26 9.31 -1.58 -5.82
C TRP A 26 9.15 -1.47 -4.30
N ALA A 27 7.92 -1.63 -3.79
CA ALA A 27 7.66 -1.51 -2.37
C ALA A 27 8.33 -2.63 -1.55
N ALA A 28 8.41 -3.84 -2.11
CA ALA A 28 9.11 -4.95 -1.51
C ALA A 28 10.63 -4.71 -1.44
N ASP A 29 11.23 -4.28 -2.57
CA ASP A 29 12.65 -3.94 -2.63
C ASP A 29 13.01 -2.84 -1.62
N GLU A 30 12.18 -1.81 -1.55
CA GLU A 30 12.42 -0.68 -0.66
C GLU A 30 12.22 -1.04 0.81
N ALA A 31 11.22 -1.87 1.14
CA ALA A 31 11.00 -2.36 2.50
C ALA A 31 12.18 -3.22 2.96
N ALA A 32 12.70 -4.09 2.08
CA ALA A 32 13.90 -4.89 2.35
C ALA A 32 15.12 -4.00 2.57
N ARG A 33 15.33 -2.99 1.71
CA ARG A 33 16.46 -2.05 1.82
C ARG A 33 16.45 -1.26 3.12
N ARG A 34 15.26 -0.93 3.62
CA ARG A 34 15.04 -0.16 4.86
C ARG A 34 14.96 -1.01 6.13
N GLY A 35 14.82 -2.34 6.01
CA GLY A 35 14.43 -3.19 7.14
C GLY A 35 13.05 -2.82 7.70
N ALA A 36 12.17 -2.28 6.85
CA ALA A 36 10.84 -1.82 7.21
C ALA A 36 9.78 -2.90 6.95
N ARG A 37 8.62 -2.78 7.60
CA ARG A 37 7.45 -3.63 7.30
C ARG A 37 6.81 -3.20 5.99
N LEU A 38 6.35 -4.16 5.20
CA LEU A 38 5.53 -3.93 4.01
C LEU A 38 4.05 -4.19 4.33
N LEU A 39 3.18 -3.26 3.93
CA LEU A 39 1.73 -3.35 4.09
C LEU A 39 1.06 -3.25 2.71
N LEU A 40 0.38 -4.33 2.32
CA LEU A 40 -0.38 -4.40 1.08
C LEU A 40 -1.83 -4.03 1.35
N VAL A 41 -2.39 -3.13 0.55
CA VAL A 41 -3.76 -2.63 0.69
C VAL A 41 -4.49 -2.77 -0.64
N HIS A 42 -5.66 -3.41 -0.62
CA HIS A 42 -6.60 -3.37 -1.75
C HIS A 42 -7.84 -2.62 -1.27
N ALA A 43 -8.22 -1.56 -1.99
CA ALA A 43 -9.33 -0.71 -1.61
C ALA A 43 -10.54 -1.04 -2.48
N LEU A 44 -11.63 -1.45 -1.83
CA LEU A 44 -12.89 -1.69 -2.51
C LEU A 44 -13.80 -0.48 -2.31
N GLU A 45 -14.49 -0.09 -3.38
CA GLU A 45 -15.57 0.89 -3.25
C GLU A 45 -16.68 0.29 -2.39
N TRP A 46 -17.05 1.02 -1.32
CA TRP A 46 -18.26 0.69 -0.60
C TRP A 46 -19.46 1.09 -1.46
N PRO A 47 -20.45 0.23 -1.67
CA PRO A 47 -21.63 0.62 -2.43
C PRO A 47 -22.24 1.85 -1.77
N ALA A 48 -22.35 2.94 -2.53
CA ALA A 48 -23.14 4.10 -2.10
C ALA A 48 -24.49 3.55 -1.64
N ALA A 49 -24.89 3.87 -0.41
CA ALA A 49 -26.16 3.39 0.13
C ALA A 49 -27.20 3.67 -0.93
N ALA A 50 -27.79 2.60 -1.51
CA ALA A 50 -28.84 2.73 -2.49
C ALA A 50 -29.81 3.76 -1.94
N ASP A 51 -30.08 4.79 -2.74
CA ASP A 51 -30.95 5.90 -2.38
C ASP A 51 -32.10 5.34 -1.54
N ARG A 52 -32.17 5.77 -0.27
CA ARG A 52 -33.32 5.46 0.59
C ARG A 52 -34.50 6.20 -0.02
N GLU A 53 -35.22 5.54 -0.93
CA GLU A 53 -36.62 5.83 -1.22
C GLU A 53 -37.48 5.49 0.01
#